data_AF-A0A1Y5PN26-F1
#
_entry.id   AF-A0A1Y5PN26-F1
#
_cell.length_a   1.000
_cell.length_b   1.000
_cell.length_c   1.000
_cell.angle_alpha   90.00
_cell.angle_beta   90.00
_cell.angle_gamma   90.00
#
_symmetry.space_group_name_H-M   'P 1'
#
loop_
_entity.id
_entity.type
_entity.pdbx_description
1 polymer ?
#
loop_
_entity_poly.entity_id
_entity_poly.type
_entity_poly.pdbx_seq_one_letter_code
_entity_poly.pdbx_strand_id
1 'polypeptide(L)'
;MVNRLSTDKRAQIVSCLCEGMSIRATVRVTGAAKNTITKLLIELGGACSGYQNAAFYDLPCKTIQCDEIWSFCYAKQKNVPSEHRGEYGYGDVWTWTAICADTKFGSLMAGG
;
A
#
# COMPACT_ATOMS: atom_id res chain seq x y z
N MET A 1 12.41 -0.59 26.03
CA MET A 1 10.97 -0.77 26.32
C MET A 1 10.18 -0.36 25.08
N VAL A 2 9.54 -1.31 24.40
CA VAL A 2 8.78 -1.04 23.17
C VAL A 2 7.39 -0.57 23.59
N ASN A 3 7.13 0.73 23.49
CA ASN A 3 5.79 1.28 23.66
C ASN A 3 4.95 0.88 22.45
N ARG A 4 4.23 -0.25 22.57
CA ARG A 4 3.33 -0.77 21.55
C ARG A 4 1.94 -0.18 21.77
N LEU A 5 1.36 0.36 20.70
CA LEU A 5 -0.02 0.83 20.70
C LEU A 5 -0.98 -0.35 20.97
N SER A 6 -2.07 -0.09 21.69
CA SER A 6 -3.16 -1.05 21.81
C SER A 6 -3.76 -1.37 20.44
N THR A 7 -4.37 -2.56 20.32
CA THR A 7 -5.01 -3.00 19.08
C THR A 7 -6.07 -2.01 18.60
N ASP A 8 -6.89 -1.48 19.51
CA ASP A 8 -7.93 -0.49 19.20
C ASP A 8 -7.33 0.78 18.59
N LYS A 9 -6.18 1.22 19.13
CA LYS A 9 -5.52 2.42 18.63
C LYS A 9 -4.90 2.19 17.25
N ARG A 10 -4.36 0.99 16.99
CA ARG A 10 -3.88 0.59 15.65
C ARG A 10 -5.04 0.52 14.67
N ALA A 11 -6.16 -0.08 15.04
CA ALA A 11 -7.37 -0.15 14.20
C ALA A 11 -7.90 1.24 13.84
N GLN A 12 -7.93 2.17 14.82
CA GLN A 12 -8.30 3.56 14.58
C GLN A 12 -7.38 4.23 13.54
N ILE A 13 -6.06 4.06 13.67
CA ILE A 13 -5.09 4.62 12.72
C ILE A 13 -5.29 4.02 11.31
N VAL A 14 -5.49 2.70 11.22
CA VAL A 14 -5.72 2.01 9.94
C VAL A 14 -6.99 2.51 9.27
N SER A 15 -8.08 2.63 10.00
CA SER A 15 -9.34 3.17 9.49
C SER A 15 -9.15 4.57 8.91
N CYS A 16 -8.47 5.48 9.61
CA CYS A 16 -8.16 6.81 9.07
C CYS A 16 -7.38 6.74 7.74
N LEU A 17 -6.41 5.83 7.62
CA LEU A 17 -5.62 5.68 6.40
C LEU A 17 -6.45 5.11 5.25
N CYS A 18 -7.34 4.15 5.52
CA CYS A 18 -8.26 3.58 4.52
C CYS A 18 -9.26 4.62 3.99
N GLU A 19 -9.68 5.57 4.82
CA GLU A 19 -10.53 6.71 4.41
C GLU A 19 -9.76 7.79 3.64
N GLY A 20 -8.50 7.56 3.27
CA GLY A 20 -7.71 8.49 2.46
C GLY A 20 -7.12 9.66 3.26
N MET A 21 -7.11 9.60 4.59
CA MET A 21 -6.49 10.66 5.39
C MET A 21 -4.97 10.66 5.24
N SER A 22 -4.40 11.85 5.03
CA SER A 22 -2.94 12.02 5.07
C SER A 22 -2.37 11.65 6.45
N ILE A 23 -1.12 11.18 6.50
CA ILE A 23 -0.42 10.86 7.77
C ILE A 23 -0.51 12.03 8.75
N ARG A 24 -0.36 13.28 8.29
CA ARG A 24 -0.47 14.47 9.15
C ARG A 24 -1.87 14.67 9.73
N ALA A 25 -2.92 14.37 8.96
CA ALA A 25 -4.29 14.41 9.45
C ALA A 25 -4.53 13.30 10.48
N THR A 26 -4.03 12.10 10.22
CA THR A 26 -4.12 10.97 11.16
C THR A 26 -3.39 11.25 12.47
N VAL A 27 -2.22 11.93 12.45
CA VAL A 27 -1.54 12.42 13.66
C VAL A 27 -2.47 13.31 14.49
N ARG A 28 -3.16 14.27 13.86
CA ARG A 28 -4.07 15.20 14.57
C ARG A 28 -5.28 14.49 15.17
N VAL A 29 -5.86 13.54 14.46
CA VAL A 29 -7.06 12.81 14.93
C VAL A 29 -6.71 11.80 16.03
N THR A 30 -5.61 11.07 15.86
CA THR A 30 -5.30 9.94 16.75
C THR A 30 -4.35 10.32 17.88
N GLY A 31 -3.61 11.43 17.77
CA GLY A 31 -2.55 11.83 18.69
C GLY A 31 -1.28 10.98 18.60
N ALA A 32 -1.23 9.99 17.70
CA ALA A 32 -0.04 9.16 17.51
C ALA A 32 1.07 9.93 16.78
N ALA A 33 2.33 9.65 17.14
CA ALA A 33 3.47 10.27 16.48
C ALA A 33 3.57 9.85 15.00
N LYS A 34 4.01 10.77 14.12
CA LYS A 34 4.16 10.53 12.68
C LYS A 34 4.96 9.26 12.37
N ASN A 35 6.09 9.08 13.06
CA ASN A 35 6.96 7.92 12.87
C ASN A 35 6.28 6.60 13.27
N THR A 36 5.41 6.62 14.28
CA THR A 36 4.65 5.44 14.70
C THR A 36 3.62 5.04 13.64
N ILE A 37 2.92 6.01 13.05
CA ILE A 37 1.97 5.75 11.97
C ILE A 37 2.69 5.22 10.73
N THR A 38 3.82 5.82 10.33
CA THR A 38 4.61 5.35 9.19
C THR A 38 5.16 3.94 9.41
N LYS A 39 5.67 3.62 10.60
CA LYS A 39 6.11 2.26 10.94
C LYS A 39 4.96 1.24 10.85
N LEU A 40 3.81 1.60 11.43
CA LEU A 40 2.62 0.75 11.37
C LEU A 40 2.18 0.49 9.92
N LEU A 41 2.23 1.51 9.06
CA LEU A 41 1.87 1.38 7.64
C LEU A 41 2.80 0.41 6.89
N ILE A 42 4.11 0.49 7.13
CA ILE A 42 5.10 -0.41 6.52
C ILE A 42 4.86 -1.86 6.99
N GLU A 43 4.66 -2.06 8.30
CA GLU A 43 4.38 -3.38 8.87
C GLU A 43 3.09 -3.99 8.30
N LEU A 44 2.04 -3.18 8.15
CA LEU A 44 0.77 -3.61 7.54
C LEU A 44 0.94 -3.96 6.07
N GLY A 45 1.70 -3.18 5.30
CA GLY A 45 2.00 -3.50 3.91
C GLY A 45 2.68 -4.86 3.77
N GLY A 46 3.66 -5.15 4.63
CA GLY A 46 4.31 -6.46 4.69
C GLY A 46 3.35 -7.59 5.06
N ALA A 47 2.46 -7.37 6.04
CA ALA A 47 1.44 -8.36 6.42
C ALA A 47 0.43 -8.61 5.29
N CYS A 48 -0.03 -7.57 4.59
CA CYS A 48 -0.92 -7.69 3.43
C CYS A 48 -0.26 -8.47 2.29
N SER A 49 1.00 -8.17 1.98
CA SER A 49 1.77 -8.90 0.95
C SER A 49 1.94 -10.38 1.32
N GLY A 50 2.28 -10.67 2.57
CA GLY A 50 2.40 -12.05 3.06
C GLY A 50 1.07 -12.81 3.01
N TYR A 51 -0.03 -12.17 3.42
CA TYR A 51 -1.37 -12.74 3.31
C TYR A 51 -1.75 -13.02 1.85
N GLN A 52 -1.53 -12.05 0.96
CA GLN A 52 -1.85 -12.19 -0.46
C GLN A 52 -1.08 -13.34 -1.10
N ASN A 53 0.23 -13.46 -0.82
CA ASN A 53 1.06 -14.54 -1.32
C ASN A 53 0.60 -15.93 -0.82
N ALA A 54 0.12 -16.02 0.43
CA ALA A 54 -0.36 -17.28 0.99
C ALA A 54 -1.79 -17.63 0.55
N ALA A 55 -2.68 -16.63 0.43
CA ALA A 55 -4.08 -16.83 0.09
C ALA A 55 -4.31 -17.01 -1.42
N PHE A 56 -3.49 -16.37 -2.26
CA PHE A 56 -3.67 -16.37 -3.71
C PHE A 56 -2.73 -17.37 -4.39
N TYR A 57 -2.82 -18.62 -3.94
CA TYR A 57 -2.05 -19.74 -4.46
C TYR A 57 -2.99 -20.79 -5.05
N ASP A 58 -2.62 -21.34 -6.21
CA ASP A 58 -3.35 -22.42 -6.91
C ASP A 58 -4.86 -22.16 -7.10
N LEU A 59 -5.20 -20.93 -7.49
CA LEU A 59 -6.59 -20.54 -7.73
C LEU A 59 -7.07 -21.05 -9.10
N PRO A 60 -8.25 -21.70 -9.21
CA PRO A 60 -8.79 -22.21 -10.46
C PRO A 60 -9.42 -21.07 -11.30
N CYS A 61 -8.62 -20.05 -11.64
CA CYS A 61 -9.04 -18.88 -12.39
C CYS A 61 -9.13 -19.21 -13.88
N LYS A 62 -10.32 -19.13 -14.48
CA LYS A 62 -10.49 -19.31 -15.93
C LYS A 62 -10.56 -17.99 -16.68
N THR A 63 -11.08 -16.96 -16.03
CA THR A 63 -11.16 -15.60 -16.58
C THR A 63 -10.65 -14.59 -15.56
N ILE A 64 -9.70 -13.77 -15.98
CA ILE A 64 -9.07 -12.73 -15.18
C ILE A 64 -9.21 -11.42 -15.94
N GLN A 65 -9.70 -10.39 -15.26
CA GLN A 65 -9.65 -9.01 -15.73
C GLN A 65 -8.47 -8.33 -15.06
N CYS A 66 -7.60 -7.75 -15.85
CA CYS A 66 -6.47 -6.97 -15.37
C CYS A 66 -6.70 -5.50 -15.72
N ASP A 67 -6.38 -4.64 -14.78
CA ASP A 67 -6.37 -3.19 -14.95
C ASP A 67 -5.08 -2.61 -14.35
N GLU A 68 -4.70 -1.43 -14.79
CA GLU A 68 -3.53 -0.72 -14.29
C GLU A 68 -3.90 0.71 -13.89
N ILE A 69 -3.32 1.16 -12.77
CA ILE A 69 -3.50 2.52 -12.28
C ILE A 69 -2.11 3.18 -12.23
N TRP A 70 -1.98 4.28 -12.95
CA TRP A 70 -0.79 5.12 -12.92
C TRP A 70 -0.75 6.02 -11.68
N SER A 71 0.41 6.11 -11.05
CA SER A 71 0.74 7.04 -9.98
C SER A 71 2.19 7.49 -10.09
N PHE A 72 2.69 8.29 -9.15
CA PHE A 72 4.10 8.68 -9.08
C PHE A 72 4.60 8.70 -7.65
N CYS A 73 5.87 8.33 -7.48
CA CYS A 73 6.62 8.46 -6.23
C CYS A 73 7.63 9.60 -6.36
N TYR A 74 7.66 10.48 -5.34
CA TYR A 74 8.47 11.71 -5.29
C TYR A 74 8.12 12.77 -6.36
N ALA A 75 8.25 12.45 -7.65
CA ALA A 75 7.95 13.32 -8.77
C ALA A 75 7.48 12.51 -9.99
N LYS A 76 6.69 13.13 -10.87
CA LYS A 76 6.37 12.53 -12.18
C LYS A 76 7.66 12.32 -12.98
N GLN A 77 7.71 11.31 -13.84
CA GLN A 77 8.92 10.90 -14.57
C GLN A 77 9.67 12.06 -15.25
N LYS A 78 8.93 12.98 -15.88
CA LYS A 78 9.50 14.16 -16.56
C LYS A 78 10.23 15.15 -15.63
N ASN A 79 9.90 15.14 -14.34
CA ASN A 79 10.41 16.05 -13.33
C ASN A 79 11.43 15.37 -12.40
N VAL A 80 11.80 14.11 -12.65
CA VAL A 80 12.80 13.41 -11.85
C VAL A 80 14.16 14.08 -12.08
N PRO A 81 14.84 14.55 -11.01
CA PRO A 81 16.19 15.11 -11.09
C PRO A 81 17.14 14.13 -11.77
N SER A 82 18.13 14.63 -12.52
CA SER A 82 19.08 13.78 -13.25
C SER A 82 19.82 12.78 -12.36
N GLU A 83 20.06 13.16 -11.10
CA GLU A 83 20.67 12.34 -10.05
C GLU A 83 19.84 11.12 -9.63
N HIS A 84 18.51 11.18 -9.75
CA HIS A 84 17.58 10.12 -9.36
C HIS A 84 16.96 9.39 -10.56
N ARG A 85 17.43 9.66 -11.78
CA ARG A 85 16.90 9.01 -12.99
C ARG A 85 17.29 7.54 -13.01
N GLY A 86 16.28 6.67 -13.09
CA GLY A 86 16.47 5.21 -13.09
C GLY A 86 16.70 4.62 -11.70
N GLU A 87 16.64 5.44 -10.64
CA GLU A 87 16.66 4.95 -9.27
C GLU A 87 15.29 4.39 -8.90
N TYR A 88 15.27 3.17 -8.36
CA TYR A 88 14.03 2.52 -7.94
C TYR A 88 13.33 3.32 -6.85
N GLY A 89 12.03 3.60 -7.03
CA GLY A 89 11.23 4.38 -6.10
C GLY A 89 11.09 5.87 -6.45
N TYR A 90 11.70 6.32 -7.55
CA TYR A 90 11.54 7.68 -8.08
C TYR A 90 10.90 7.65 -9.46
N GLY A 91 9.87 8.48 -9.66
CA GLY A 91 9.22 8.62 -10.96
C GLY A 91 7.81 8.04 -10.98
N ASP A 92 7.40 7.63 -12.17
CA ASP A 92 6.09 7.04 -12.41
C ASP A 92 6.05 5.60 -11.89
N VAL A 93 4.90 5.18 -11.36
CA VAL A 93 4.68 3.85 -10.77
C VAL A 93 3.33 3.33 -11.25
N TRP A 94 3.29 2.06 -11.66
CA TRP A 94 2.06 1.42 -12.12
C TRP A 94 1.59 0.37 -11.11
N THR A 95 0.36 0.49 -10.65
CA THR A 95 -0.26 -0.52 -9.78
C THR A 95 -1.20 -1.36 -10.62
N TRP A 96 -0.90 -2.65 -10.73
CA TRP A 96 -1.73 -3.62 -11.42
C TRP A 96 -2.75 -4.22 -10.46
N THR A 97 -3.99 -4.32 -10.92
CA THR A 97 -5.09 -4.96 -10.22
C THR A 97 -5.65 -6.07 -11.10
N ALA A 98 -5.86 -7.25 -10.54
CA ALA A 98 -6.43 -8.38 -11.24
C ALA A 98 -7.63 -8.93 -10.47
N ILE A 99 -8.77 -9.08 -11.13
CA ILE A 99 -9.99 -9.65 -10.55
C ILE A 99 -10.35 -10.92 -11.31
N CYS A 100 -10.59 -12.01 -10.58
CA CYS A 100 -11.16 -13.23 -11.15
C CYS A 100 -12.65 -13.33 -10.85
N ALA A 101 -13.47 -13.51 -11.90
CA ALA A 101 -14.92 -13.64 -11.76
C ALA A 101 -15.34 -14.91 -11.02
N ASP A 102 -14.58 -16.00 -11.17
CA ASP A 102 -14.91 -17.32 -10.62
C ASP A 102 -14.66 -17.38 -9.10
N THR A 103 -13.52 -16.86 -8.67
CA THR A 103 -13.09 -16.91 -7.26
C THR A 103 -13.48 -15.66 -6.48
N LYS A 104 -13.88 -14.59 -7.19
CA LYS A 104 -14.18 -13.25 -6.65
C LYS A 104 -13.02 -12.63 -5.87
N PHE A 105 -11.79 -13.14 -6.04
CA PHE A 105 -10.60 -12.55 -5.45
C PHE A 105 -10.03 -11.45 -6.35
N GLY A 106 -9.59 -10.36 -5.71
CA GLY A 106 -8.85 -9.26 -6.32
C GLY A 106 -7.40 -9.25 -5.83
N SER A 107 -6.43 -9.26 -6.75
CA SER A 107 -4.99 -9.22 -6.50
C SER A 107 -4.41 -7.86 -6.89
N LEU A 108 -3.54 -7.31 -6.04
CA LEU A 108 -2.84 -6.06 -6.29
C LEU A 108 -1.34 -6.34 -6.41
N MET A 109 -0.73 -5.98 -7.53
CA MET A 109 0.71 -6.12 -7.77
C MET A 109 1.26 -4.75 -8.16
N ALA A 110 2.18 -4.21 -7.36
CA ALA A 110 2.88 -2.99 -7.73
C ALA A 110 3.96 -3.33 -8.78
N GLY A 111 3.79 -2.82 -10.00
CA GLY A 111 4.78 -2.86 -11.07
C GLY A 111 5.64 -1.60 -11.05
N GLY A 112 6.93 -1.75 -11.34
CA GLY A 112 7.86 -0.63 -11.49
C GLY A 112 7.56 0.22 -12.71
#